data_AF-A0A1F8M2Z6-F1
#
_entry.id   AF-A0A1F8M2Z6-F1
#
_cell.length_a   1.000
_cell.length_b   1.000
_cell.length_c   1.000
_cell.angle_alpha   90.00
_cell.angle_beta   90.00
_cell.angle_gamma   90.00
#
_symmetry.space_group_name_H-M   'P 1'
#
loop_
_entity.id
_entity.type
_entity.pdbx_description
1 polymer ?
#
loop_
_entity_poly.entity_id
_entity_poly.type
_entity_poly.pdbx_seq_one_letter_code
_entity_poly.pdbx_strand_id
1 'polypeptide(L)'
;MVGGVQFILQRQSILVLVSLIAVSAFLSMPYNTLLPVFASVVLKESAQPLVAILCNSNTLAMGCQAPEALPLGLLYSMIGVGAVIGALVVASLHANAKRGLLLTLGNLAFPLFLVLFAFSRHFSVSLILTLFIGFSFVWQNALANTLLQFVTPDELRGRVMGVYTMAFQTMMRLGGLQAGFVADWLGAPISVGVGAVLSVIYGLFVAIRYPKVRNL
;
A
#
# COMPACT_ATOMS: atom_id res chain seq x y z
N MET A 1 1.64 20.90 -18.96
CA MET A 1 0.96 19.67 -18.50
C MET A 1 0.50 18.78 -19.66
N VAL A 2 -0.14 19.35 -20.70
CA VAL A 2 -0.68 18.61 -21.87
C VAL A 2 0.34 17.64 -22.51
N GLY A 3 1.58 18.06 -22.74
CA GLY A 3 2.61 17.18 -23.33
C GLY A 3 3.00 15.97 -22.48
N GLY A 4 2.84 16.04 -21.14
CA GLY A 4 3.07 14.88 -20.26
C GLY A 4 1.93 13.87 -20.33
N VAL A 5 0.68 14.36 -20.36
CA VAL A 5 -0.51 13.52 -20.51
C VAL A 5 -0.51 12.79 -21.85
N GLN A 6 -0.22 13.50 -22.95
CA GLN A 6 -0.14 12.90 -24.28
C GLN A 6 0.97 11.83 -24.37
N PHE A 7 2.12 12.06 -23.73
CA PHE A 7 3.21 11.09 -23.69
C PHE A 7 2.83 9.80 -22.95
N ILE A 8 2.14 9.93 -21.81
CA ILE A 8 1.61 8.78 -21.06
C ILE A 8 0.59 8.01 -21.92
N LEU A 9 -0.33 8.72 -22.60
CA LEU A 9 -1.36 8.12 -23.45
C LEU A 9 -0.79 7.44 -24.71
N GLN A 10 0.31 7.95 -25.27
CA GLN A 10 0.95 7.37 -26.45
C GLN A 10 1.81 6.13 -26.15
N ARG A 11 2.34 5.99 -24.93
CA ARG A 11 3.21 4.87 -24.53
C ARG A 11 2.42 3.86 -23.70
N GLN A 12 1.94 2.80 -24.35
CA GLN A 12 1.11 1.77 -23.71
C GLN A 12 1.78 1.11 -22.50
N SER A 13 3.10 0.97 -22.46
CA SER A 13 3.83 0.45 -21.29
C SER A 13 3.74 1.37 -20.06
N ILE A 14 3.89 2.67 -20.26
CA ILE A 14 3.78 3.68 -19.20
C ILE A 14 2.34 3.77 -18.73
N LEU A 15 1.39 3.76 -19.67
CA LEU A 15 -0.03 3.80 -19.34
C LEU A 15 -0.46 2.62 -18.49
N VAL A 16 -0.04 1.40 -18.83
CA VAL A 16 -0.35 0.19 -18.06
C VAL A 16 0.30 0.24 -16.68
N LEU A 17 1.53 0.78 -16.56
CA LEU A 17 2.20 0.91 -15.28
C LEU A 17 1.50 1.93 -14.36
N VAL A 18 1.14 3.10 -14.91
CA VAL A 18 0.41 4.13 -14.20
C VAL A 18 -0.99 3.64 -13.83
N SER A 19 -1.69 2.93 -14.73
CA SER A 19 -3.01 2.36 -14.45
C SER A 19 -2.95 1.27 -13.38
N LEU A 20 -1.89 0.47 -13.38
CA LEU A 20 -1.67 -0.56 -12.37
C LEU A 20 -1.62 0.05 -10.97
N ILE A 21 -0.78 1.07 -10.78
CA ILE A 21 -0.59 1.71 -9.49
C ILE A 21 -1.81 2.55 -9.12
N ALA A 22 -2.42 3.22 -10.09
CA ALA A 22 -3.66 3.97 -9.94
C ALA A 22 -4.79 3.12 -9.35
N VAL A 23 -5.02 1.94 -9.93
CA VAL A 23 -6.08 1.03 -9.50
C VAL A 23 -5.76 0.45 -8.13
N SER A 24 -4.51 0.07 -7.87
CA SER A 24 -4.06 -0.35 -6.55
C SER A 24 -4.21 0.75 -5.50
N ALA A 25 -3.90 2.00 -5.86
CA ALA A 25 -4.06 3.14 -4.96
C ALA A 25 -5.53 3.42 -4.65
N PHE A 26 -6.40 3.34 -5.65
CA PHE A 26 -7.83 3.54 -5.49
C PHE A 26 -8.48 2.46 -4.60
N LEU A 27 -8.16 1.19 -4.84
CA LEU A 27 -8.81 0.06 -4.16
C LEU A 27 -8.17 -0.33 -2.84
N SER A 28 -6.84 -0.21 -2.71
CA SER A 28 -6.10 -0.80 -1.59
C SER A 28 -5.60 0.23 -0.57
N MET A 29 -5.24 1.47 -0.95
CA MET A 29 -4.82 2.52 0.01
C MET A 29 -5.84 2.89 1.11
N PRO A 30 -7.16 2.74 0.94
CA PRO A 30 -8.10 3.11 1.99
C PRO A 30 -7.94 2.34 3.29
N TYR A 31 -7.15 1.26 3.31
CA TYR A 31 -6.76 0.58 4.54
C TYR A 31 -6.11 1.52 5.57
N ASN A 32 -5.34 2.54 5.14
CA ASN A 32 -4.73 3.50 6.07
C ASN A 32 -5.78 4.35 6.77
N THR A 33 -6.90 4.65 6.10
CA THR A 33 -8.01 5.42 6.65
C THR A 33 -8.90 4.56 7.55
N LEU A 34 -9.02 3.27 7.25
CA LEU A 34 -9.84 2.32 8.02
C LEU A 34 -9.06 1.61 9.13
N LEU A 35 -7.73 1.74 9.18
CA LEU A 35 -6.87 1.13 10.19
C LEU A 35 -7.28 1.46 11.64
N PRO A 36 -7.71 2.69 11.97
CA PRO A 36 -8.25 2.99 13.31
C PRO A 36 -9.49 2.18 13.66
N VAL A 37 -10.37 1.89 12.69
CA VAL A 37 -11.56 1.06 12.89
C VAL A 37 -11.16 -0.40 13.14
N PHE A 38 -10.17 -0.90 12.40
CA PHE A 38 -9.61 -2.23 12.66
C PHE A 38 -9.02 -2.33 14.09
N ALA A 39 -8.20 -1.35 14.48
CA ALA A 39 -7.57 -1.32 15.80
C ALA A 39 -8.60 -1.26 16.95
N SER A 40 -9.67 -0.47 16.79
CA SER A 40 -10.66 -0.24 17.83
C SER A 40 -11.82 -1.23 17.87
N VAL A 41 -12.16 -1.87 16.75
CA VAL A 41 -13.32 -2.79 16.65
C VAL A 41 -12.90 -4.25 16.49
N VAL A 42 -11.94 -4.54 15.61
CA VAL A 42 -11.59 -5.93 15.24
C VAL A 42 -10.51 -6.50 16.16
N LEU A 43 -9.52 -5.67 16.50
CA LEU A 43 -8.30 -6.08 17.19
C LEU A 43 -8.32 -5.77 18.70
N LYS A 44 -9.40 -5.15 19.19
CA LYS A 44 -9.51 -4.70 20.57
C LYS A 44 -9.33 -5.83 21.58
N GLU A 45 -10.01 -6.96 21.40
CA GLU A 45 -9.90 -8.11 22.32
C GLU A 45 -8.51 -8.74 22.30
N SER A 46 -7.90 -8.89 21.13
CA SER A 46 -6.59 -9.55 21.02
C SER A 46 -5.42 -8.65 21.41
N ALA A 47 -5.61 -7.33 21.47
CA ALA A 47 -4.60 -6.37 21.92
C ALA A 47 -4.57 -6.15 23.45
N GLN A 48 -5.65 -6.46 24.17
CA GLN A 48 -5.76 -6.31 25.63
C GLN A 48 -4.59 -6.87 26.45
N PRO A 49 -4.08 -8.10 26.23
CA PRO A 49 -2.97 -8.62 27.02
C PRO A 49 -1.67 -7.83 26.81
N LEU A 50 -1.42 -7.35 25.59
CA LEU A 50 -0.24 -6.55 25.29
C LEU A 50 -0.33 -5.15 25.91
N VAL A 51 -1.50 -4.53 25.83
CA VAL A 51 -1.78 -3.23 26.47
C VAL A 51 -1.64 -3.34 27.98
N ALA A 52 -2.15 -4.42 28.58
CA ALA A 52 -2.00 -4.67 30.01
C ALA A 52 -0.53 -4.81 30.41
N ILE A 53 0.31 -5.50 29.64
CA ILE A 53 1.75 -5.62 29.93
C ILE A 53 2.48 -4.28 29.80
N LEU A 54 2.19 -3.51 28.74
CA LEU A 54 2.89 -2.26 28.44
C LEU A 54 2.44 -1.08 29.32
N CYS A 55 1.18 -1.07 29.76
CA CYS A 55 0.62 -0.02 30.62
C CYS A 55 0.64 -0.38 32.11
N ASN A 56 1.00 -1.61 32.49
CA ASN A 56 1.14 -1.99 33.89
C ASN A 56 2.44 -1.40 34.46
N SER A 57 2.28 -0.61 35.52
CA SER A 57 3.29 0.28 36.12
C SER A 57 4.53 -0.41 36.69
N ASN A 58 4.56 -1.75 36.77
CA ASN A 58 5.63 -2.49 37.45
C ASN A 58 6.85 -2.84 36.58
N THR A 59 6.85 -2.57 35.27
CA THR A 59 7.93 -3.01 34.37
C THR A 59 8.55 -1.94 33.45
N LEU A 60 7.81 -0.90 33.02
CA LEU A 60 8.37 0.22 32.25
C LEU A 60 7.69 1.53 32.66
N ALA A 61 8.48 2.59 32.85
CA ALA A 61 8.05 3.92 33.28
C ALA A 61 7.29 4.73 32.20
N MET A 62 6.39 4.10 31.43
CA MET A 62 5.48 4.80 30.52
C MET A 62 4.10 4.86 31.14
N GLY A 63 3.74 6.02 31.71
CA GLY A 63 2.36 6.30 32.10
C GLY A 63 1.48 6.32 30.85
N CYS A 64 0.65 5.29 30.67
CA CYS A 64 -0.31 5.25 29.57
C CYS A 64 -1.47 6.21 29.86
N GLN A 65 -1.49 7.36 29.17
CA GLN A 65 -2.59 8.31 29.26
C GLN A 65 -3.80 7.92 28.37
N ALA A 66 -3.57 7.13 27.32
CA ALA A 66 -4.60 6.63 26.39
C ALA A 66 -4.30 5.18 25.95
N PRO A 67 -4.72 4.16 26.72
CA PRO A 67 -4.43 2.76 26.41
C PRO A 67 -5.11 2.26 25.12
N GLU A 68 -6.21 2.87 24.69
CA GLU A 68 -6.89 2.50 23.43
C GLU A 68 -6.13 2.88 22.16
N ALA A 69 -5.19 3.84 22.23
CA ALA A 69 -4.43 4.30 21.07
C ALA A 69 -3.13 3.50 20.83
N LEU A 70 -2.65 2.78 21.84
CA LEU A 70 -1.42 1.99 21.78
C LEU A 70 -1.42 0.96 20.63
N PRO A 71 -2.49 0.16 20.41
CA PRO A 71 -2.51 -0.82 19.32
C PRO A 71 -2.40 -0.18 17.93
N LEU A 72 -3.05 0.97 17.73
CA LEU A 72 -2.97 1.73 16.49
C LEU A 72 -1.55 2.26 16.24
N GLY A 73 -0.92 2.80 17.29
CA GLY A 73 0.47 3.26 17.23
C GLY A 73 1.42 2.13 16.81
N LEU A 74 1.30 0.96 17.44
CA LEU A 74 2.11 -0.21 17.10
C LEU A 74 1.91 -0.69 15.66
N LEU A 75 0.67 -0.70 15.16
CA LEU A 75 0.40 -1.03 13.75
C LEU A 75 1.09 -0.04 12.81
N TYR A 76 0.98 1.27 13.04
CA TYR A 76 1.68 2.27 12.23
C TYR A 76 3.21 2.16 12.34
N SER A 77 3.74 1.87 13.54
CA SER A 77 5.18 1.64 13.72
C SER A 77 5.66 0.46 12.89
N MET A 78 4.92 -0.66 12.86
CA MET A 78 5.27 -1.83 12.05
C MET A 78 5.18 -1.55 10.54
N ILE A 79 4.19 -0.77 10.09
CA ILE A 79 4.14 -0.26 8.71
C ILE A 79 5.42 0.55 8.40
N GLY A 80 5.83 1.44 9.31
CA GLY A 80 7.04 2.25 9.16
C GLY A 80 8.32 1.41 9.10
N VAL A 81 8.45 0.41 9.97
CA VAL A 81 9.59 -0.53 9.95
C VAL A 81 9.62 -1.29 8.62
N GLY A 82 8.48 -1.82 8.17
CA GLY A 82 8.37 -2.49 6.88
C GLY A 82 8.73 -1.57 5.71
N ALA A 83 8.29 -0.32 5.74
CA ALA A 83 8.61 0.70 4.76
C ALA A 83 10.12 0.99 4.67
N VAL A 84 10.81 1.13 5.82
CA VAL A 84 12.26 1.35 5.87
C VAL A 84 13.01 0.15 5.29
N ILE A 85 12.64 -1.07 5.69
CA ILE A 85 13.20 -2.31 5.13
C ILE A 85 12.97 -2.33 3.61
N GLY A 86 11.75 -2.03 3.14
CA GLY A 86 11.41 -1.98 1.72
C GLY A 86 12.27 -0.98 0.95
N ALA A 87 12.47 0.21 1.49
CA ALA A 87 13.32 1.23 0.89
C ALA A 87 14.79 0.78 0.80
N LEU A 88 15.34 0.20 1.87
CA LEU A 88 16.71 -0.31 1.92
C LEU A 88 16.93 -1.44 0.91
N VAL A 89 15.98 -2.37 0.79
CA VAL A 89 16.10 -3.46 -0.18
C VAL A 89 15.97 -2.94 -1.62
N VAL A 90 15.08 -1.99 -1.91
CA VAL A 90 15.04 -1.37 -3.25
C VAL A 90 16.31 -0.57 -3.55
N ALA A 91 16.89 0.10 -2.54
CA ALA A 91 18.14 0.84 -2.71
C ALA A 91 19.34 -0.08 -2.99
N SER A 92 19.32 -1.33 -2.49
CA SER A 92 20.38 -2.31 -2.73
C SER A 92 20.20 -3.11 -4.03
N LEU A 93 19.14 -2.87 -4.80
CA LEU A 93 18.92 -3.54 -6.09
C LEU A 93 19.94 -3.10 -7.15
N HIS A 94 20.57 -4.08 -7.79
CA HIS A 94 21.52 -3.85 -8.88
C HIS A 94 20.87 -3.25 -10.12
N ALA A 95 21.68 -2.53 -10.93
CA ALA A 95 21.23 -1.87 -12.17
C ALA A 95 20.61 -2.82 -13.21
N ASN A 96 21.03 -4.10 -13.21
CA ASN A 96 20.54 -5.14 -14.13
C ASN A 96 19.29 -5.90 -13.63
N ALA A 97 18.72 -5.51 -12.49
CA ALA A 97 17.52 -6.15 -11.98
C ALA A 97 16.33 -5.91 -12.95
N LYS A 98 15.51 -6.94 -13.18
CA LYS A 98 14.29 -6.85 -14.01
C LYS A 98 13.21 -6.04 -13.27
N ARG A 99 13.36 -4.71 -13.25
CA ARG A 99 12.56 -3.78 -12.43
C ARG A 99 11.07 -3.90 -12.70
N GLY A 100 10.67 -4.18 -13.95
CA GLY A 100 9.29 -4.45 -14.31
C GLY A 100 8.70 -5.72 -13.67
N LEU A 101 9.48 -6.80 -13.59
CA LEU A 101 9.08 -8.03 -12.88
C LEU A 101 8.94 -7.78 -11.38
N LEU A 102 9.91 -7.09 -10.77
CA LEU A 102 9.92 -6.79 -9.34
C LEU A 102 8.76 -5.85 -8.94
N LEU A 103 8.39 -4.92 -9.83
CA LEU A 103 7.22 -4.06 -9.66
C LEU A 103 5.92 -4.87 -9.70
N THR A 104 5.82 -5.81 -10.64
CA THR A 104 4.63 -6.68 -10.79
C THR A 104 4.46 -7.56 -9.55
N LEU A 105 5.55 -8.13 -9.03
CA LEU A 105 5.56 -8.89 -7.78
C LEU A 105 5.10 -8.04 -6.59
N GLY A 106 5.61 -6.82 -6.44
CA GLY A 106 5.17 -5.89 -5.39
C GLY A 106 3.69 -5.54 -5.49
N ASN A 107 3.19 -5.34 -6.72
CA ASN A 107 1.78 -5.04 -6.97
C ASN A 107 0.83 -6.19 -6.63
N LEU A 108 1.30 -7.43 -6.70
CA LEU A 108 0.52 -8.61 -6.32
C LEU A 108 0.63 -8.86 -4.81
N ALA A 109 1.83 -8.71 -4.25
CA ALA A 109 2.11 -8.93 -2.84
C ALA A 109 1.33 -7.95 -1.94
N PHE A 110 1.32 -6.66 -2.27
CA PHE A 110 0.67 -5.63 -1.47
C PHE A 110 -0.83 -5.91 -1.21
N PRO A 111 -1.69 -6.07 -2.23
CA PRO A 111 -3.10 -6.35 -2.00
C PRO A 111 -3.33 -7.77 -1.46
N LEU A 112 -2.44 -8.73 -1.73
CA LEU A 112 -2.53 -10.07 -1.13
C LEU A 112 -2.37 -10.03 0.40
N PHE A 113 -1.35 -9.31 0.90
CA PHE A 113 -1.20 -9.12 2.34
C PHE A 113 -2.34 -8.30 2.93
N LEU A 114 -2.92 -7.38 2.16
CA LEU A 114 -4.11 -6.63 2.57
C LEU A 114 -5.35 -7.52 2.73
N VAL A 115 -5.56 -8.48 1.81
CA VAL A 115 -6.62 -9.49 1.94
C VAL A 115 -6.42 -10.28 3.23
N LEU A 116 -5.21 -10.80 3.45
CA LEU A 116 -4.88 -11.56 4.67
C LEU A 116 -5.12 -10.74 5.94
N PHE A 117 -4.78 -9.45 5.91
CA PHE A 117 -5.02 -8.53 7.02
C PHE A 117 -6.52 -8.30 7.27
N ALA A 118 -7.32 -8.15 6.22
CA ALA A 118 -8.76 -7.94 6.35
C ALA A 118 -9.49 -9.11 7.04
N PHE A 119 -8.99 -10.34 6.91
CA PHE A 119 -9.53 -11.53 7.58
C PHE A 119 -8.88 -11.83 8.94
N SER A 120 -7.78 -11.16 9.30
CA SER A 120 -7.04 -11.43 10.52
C SER A 120 -7.74 -10.86 11.75
N ARG A 121 -7.96 -11.71 12.77
CA ARG A 121 -8.52 -11.30 14.08
C ARG A 121 -7.48 -11.30 15.21
N HIS A 122 -6.26 -11.73 14.91
CA HIS A 122 -5.16 -11.80 15.88
C HIS A 122 -4.24 -10.60 15.74
N PHE A 123 -3.99 -9.90 16.86
CA PHE A 123 -3.13 -8.72 16.90
C PHE A 123 -1.70 -9.00 16.44
N SER A 124 -1.07 -10.08 16.91
CA SER A 124 0.30 -10.45 16.53
C SER A 124 0.43 -10.75 15.03
N VAL A 125 -0.55 -11.45 14.45
CA VAL A 125 -0.59 -11.74 13.01
C VAL A 125 -0.75 -10.44 12.22
N SER A 126 -1.62 -9.55 12.70
CA SER A 126 -1.86 -8.25 12.09
C SER A 126 -0.62 -7.35 12.10
N LEU A 127 0.17 -7.34 13.18
CA LEU A 127 1.46 -6.63 13.22
C LEU A 127 2.41 -7.12 12.13
N ILE A 128 2.57 -8.44 12.00
CA ILE A 128 3.43 -9.04 10.97
C ILE A 128 2.92 -8.69 9.57
N LEU A 129 1.60 -8.80 9.34
CA LEU A 129 1.00 -8.46 8.05
C LEU A 129 1.18 -6.98 7.71
N THR A 130 0.99 -6.07 8.67
CA THR A 130 1.20 -4.62 8.45
C THR A 130 2.64 -4.27 8.10
N LEU A 131 3.63 -5.00 8.63
CA LEU A 131 5.02 -4.89 8.21
C LEU A 131 5.19 -5.27 6.73
N PHE A 132 4.64 -6.41 6.31
CA PHE A 132 4.72 -6.84 4.90
C PHE A 132 3.94 -5.92 3.95
N ILE A 133 2.83 -5.34 4.41
CA ILE A 133 2.06 -4.32 3.68
C ILE A 133 2.94 -3.08 3.47
N GLY A 134 3.57 -2.56 4.52
CA GLY A 134 4.48 -1.40 4.43
C GLY A 134 5.67 -1.66 3.50
N PHE A 135 6.28 -2.84 3.63
CA PHE A 135 7.37 -3.29 2.75
C PHE A 135 6.95 -3.30 1.27
N SER A 136 5.84 -3.97 0.96
CA SER A 136 5.36 -4.13 -0.42
C SER A 136 4.93 -2.79 -1.04
N PHE A 137 4.35 -1.90 -0.22
CA PHE A 137 3.93 -0.57 -0.66
C PHE A 137 5.12 0.30 -1.08
N VAL A 138 6.15 0.41 -0.23
CA VAL A 138 7.35 1.19 -0.55
C VAL A 138 8.11 0.56 -1.71
N TRP A 139 8.19 -0.78 -1.73
CA TRP A 139 8.79 -1.53 -2.82
C TRP A 139 8.19 -1.16 -4.18
N GLN A 140 6.86 -1.23 -4.29
CA GLN A 140 6.14 -0.86 -5.49
C GLN A 140 6.34 0.62 -5.85
N ASN A 141 6.19 1.53 -4.88
CA ASN A 141 6.27 2.97 -5.16
C ASN A 141 7.67 3.37 -5.61
N ALA A 142 8.72 2.88 -4.95
CA ALA A 142 10.09 3.18 -5.32
C ALA A 142 10.39 2.69 -6.74
N LEU A 143 10.07 1.43 -7.05
CA LEU A 143 10.28 0.88 -8.39
C LEU A 143 9.46 1.60 -9.47
N ALA A 144 8.23 1.98 -9.18
CA ALA A 144 7.38 2.72 -10.10
C ALA A 144 7.96 4.09 -10.44
N ASN A 145 8.37 4.83 -9.41
CA ASN A 145 8.98 6.15 -9.58
C ASN A 145 10.27 6.04 -10.37
N THR A 146 11.12 5.05 -10.06
CA THR A 146 12.35 4.81 -10.81
C THR A 146 12.05 4.45 -12.28
N LEU A 147 11.19 3.47 -12.54
CA LEU A 147 10.90 3.01 -13.90
C LEU A 147 10.28 4.14 -14.75
N LEU A 148 9.41 4.96 -14.15
CA LEU A 148 8.83 6.13 -14.82
C LEU A 148 9.90 7.18 -15.15
N GLN A 149 10.88 7.42 -14.28
CA GLN A 149 12.00 8.34 -14.57
C GLN A 149 12.92 7.82 -15.67
N PHE A 150 13.17 6.51 -15.72
CA PHE A 150 14.04 5.87 -16.70
C PHE A 150 13.44 5.86 -18.12
N VAL A 151 12.13 5.62 -18.24
CA VAL A 151 11.46 5.55 -19.55
C VAL A 151 11.07 6.95 -20.07
N THR A 152 11.05 7.97 -19.20
CA THR A 152 10.66 9.33 -19.59
C THR A 152 11.88 10.18 -19.99
N PRO A 153 11.83 10.88 -21.14
CA PRO A 153 12.87 11.83 -21.55
C PRO A 153 13.07 12.96 -20.54
N ASP A 154 14.29 13.45 -20.37
CA ASP A 154 14.63 14.48 -19.36
C ASP A 154 13.76 15.74 -19.49
N GLU A 155 13.47 16.18 -20.72
CA GLU A 155 12.64 17.35 -21.02
C GLU A 155 11.17 17.21 -20.55
N LEU A 156 10.66 15.98 -20.49
CA LEU A 156 9.28 15.68 -20.12
C LEU A 156 9.15 15.10 -18.70
N ARG A 157 10.26 14.74 -18.04
CA ARG A 157 10.28 14.04 -16.76
C ARG A 157 9.44 14.76 -15.70
N GLY A 158 9.63 16.06 -15.53
CA GLY A 158 8.86 16.86 -14.56
C GLY A 158 7.35 16.92 -14.87
N ARG A 159 6.99 16.95 -16.16
CA ARG A 159 5.57 16.99 -16.59
C ARG A 159 4.89 15.65 -16.37
N VAL A 160 5.56 14.55 -16.71
CA VAL A 160 5.04 13.18 -16.53
C VAL A 160 4.93 12.85 -15.04
N MET A 161 5.95 13.19 -14.24
CA MET A 161 5.91 12.98 -12.80
C MET A 161 4.83 13.80 -12.11
N GLY A 162 4.62 15.06 -12.51
CA GLY A 162 3.53 15.87 -11.97
C GLY A 162 2.15 15.27 -12.24
N VAL A 163 1.90 14.77 -13.46
CA VAL A 163 0.65 14.08 -13.81
C VAL A 163 0.50 12.78 -13.02
N TYR A 164 1.58 12.01 -12.87
CA TYR A 164 1.58 10.77 -12.09
C TYR A 164 1.23 11.02 -10.63
N THR A 165 1.89 11.99 -9.96
CA THR A 165 1.60 12.34 -8.57
C THR A 165 0.18 12.88 -8.40
N MET A 166 -0.30 13.73 -9.31
CA MET A 166 -1.68 14.21 -9.29
C MET A 166 -2.68 13.05 -9.38
N ALA A 167 -2.51 12.17 -10.38
CA ALA A 167 -3.39 11.02 -10.55
C ALA A 167 -3.40 10.13 -9.29
N PHE A 168 -2.21 9.81 -8.77
CA PHE A 168 -2.06 8.97 -7.57
C PHE A 168 -2.78 9.58 -6.35
N GLN A 169 -2.59 10.88 -6.09
CA GLN A 169 -3.25 11.54 -4.97
C GLN A 169 -4.76 11.65 -5.16
N THR A 170 -5.23 11.93 -6.38
CA THR A 170 -6.66 11.95 -6.68
C THR A 170 -7.29 10.57 -6.45
N MET A 171 -6.66 9.49 -6.91
CA MET A 171 -7.13 8.13 -6.69
C MET A 171 -7.12 7.74 -5.22
N MET A 172 -6.10 8.15 -4.47
CA MET A 172 -6.04 7.88 -3.03
C MET A 172 -7.19 8.56 -2.27
N ARG A 173 -7.53 9.81 -2.63
CA ARG A 173 -8.66 10.54 -2.02
C ARG A 173 -10.01 9.94 -2.42
N LEU A 174 -10.20 9.63 -3.70
CA LEU A 174 -11.44 9.01 -4.19
C LEU A 174 -11.64 7.61 -3.61
N GLY A 175 -10.56 6.83 -3.49
CA GLY A 175 -10.59 5.51 -2.87
C GLY A 175 -10.99 5.59 -1.39
N GLY A 176 -10.44 6.56 -0.66
CA GLY A 176 -10.82 6.81 0.74
C GLY A 176 -12.30 7.15 0.90
N LEU A 177 -12.84 7.97 0.00
CA LEU A 177 -14.27 8.31 -0.01
C LEU A 177 -15.14 7.09 -0.29
N GLN A 178 -14.80 6.29 -1.31
CA GLN A 178 -15.52 5.07 -1.64
C GLN A 178 -15.49 4.07 -0.48
N ALA A 179 -14.31 3.82 0.09
CA ALA A 179 -14.15 2.87 1.17
C ALA A 179 -14.83 3.34 2.46
N GLY A 180 -14.87 4.64 2.74
CA GLY A 180 -15.64 5.18 3.86
C GLY A 180 -17.13 4.90 3.70
N PHE A 181 -17.68 5.16 2.51
CA PHE A 181 -19.09 4.90 2.22
C PHE A 181 -19.44 3.41 2.30
N VAL A 182 -18.58 2.54 1.75
CA VAL A 182 -18.77 1.08 1.82
C VAL A 182 -18.59 0.56 3.26
N ALA A 183 -17.66 1.12 4.03
CA ALA A 183 -17.43 0.75 5.42
C ALA A 183 -18.62 1.10 6.33
N ASP A 184 -19.32 2.21 6.07
CA ASP A 184 -20.54 2.58 6.82
C ASP A 184 -21.67 1.54 6.63
N TRP A 185 -21.77 0.93 5.45
CA TRP A 185 -22.85 -0.02 5.13
C TRP A 185 -22.49 -1.48 5.46
N LEU A 186 -21.26 -1.90 5.12
CA LEU A 186 -20.83 -3.30 5.14
C LEU A 186 -19.76 -3.57 6.20
N GLY A 187 -19.29 -2.54 6.90
CA GLY A 187 -18.19 -2.63 7.86
C GLY A 187 -16.81 -2.52 7.22
N ALA A 188 -15.85 -2.01 7.99
CA ALA A 188 -14.48 -1.80 7.55
C ALA A 188 -13.76 -3.06 7.02
N PRO A 189 -13.90 -4.27 7.63
CA PRO A 189 -13.23 -5.47 7.13
C PRO A 189 -13.67 -5.89 5.74
N ILE A 190 -14.97 -5.83 5.47
CA ILE A 190 -15.53 -6.21 4.17
C ILE A 190 -15.14 -5.18 3.12
N SER A 191 -15.18 -3.87 3.46
CA SER A 191 -14.76 -2.81 2.55
C SER A 191 -13.31 -2.97 2.09
N VAL A 192 -12.38 -3.19 3.02
CA VAL A 192 -10.96 -3.39 2.69
C VAL A 192 -10.74 -4.71 1.96
N GLY A 193 -11.40 -5.79 2.39
CA GLY A 193 -11.30 -7.10 1.77
C GLY A 193 -11.75 -7.11 0.31
N VAL A 194 -12.90 -6.51 -0.01
CA VAL A 194 -13.42 -6.42 -1.39
C VAL A 194 -12.50 -5.57 -2.26
N GLY A 195 -12.04 -4.42 -1.76
CA GLY A 195 -11.07 -3.58 -2.47
C GLY A 195 -9.77 -4.33 -2.79
N ALA A 196 -9.22 -5.03 -1.79
CA ALA A 196 -8.01 -5.81 -1.94
C ALA A 196 -8.17 -6.96 -2.96
N VAL A 197 -9.27 -7.71 -2.91
CA VAL A 197 -9.55 -8.81 -3.85
C VAL A 197 -9.65 -8.28 -5.29
N LEU A 198 -10.39 -7.19 -5.51
CA LEU A 198 -10.48 -6.55 -6.82
C LEU A 198 -9.12 -6.07 -7.32
N SER A 199 -8.28 -5.54 -6.43
CA SER A 199 -6.91 -5.13 -6.75
C SER A 199 -6.02 -6.31 -7.12
N VAL A 200 -6.14 -7.45 -6.42
CA VAL A 200 -5.43 -8.69 -6.78
C VAL A 200 -5.87 -9.18 -8.16
N ILE A 201 -7.18 -9.25 -8.42
CA ILE A 201 -7.72 -9.68 -9.72
C ILE A 201 -7.22 -8.79 -10.84
N TYR A 202 -7.27 -7.47 -10.67
CA TYR A 202 -6.76 -6.53 -11.65
C TYR A 202 -5.24 -6.67 -11.85
N GLY A 203 -4.49 -6.84 -10.76
CA GLY A 203 -3.05 -7.09 -10.81
C GLY A 203 -2.70 -8.37 -11.58
N LEU A 204 -3.43 -9.46 -11.34
CA LEU A 204 -3.30 -10.72 -12.09
C LEU A 204 -3.67 -10.55 -13.57
N PHE A 205 -4.78 -9.87 -13.85
CA PHE A 205 -5.22 -9.60 -15.21
C PHE A 205 -4.15 -8.83 -16.00
N VAL A 206 -3.57 -7.79 -15.42
CA VAL A 206 -2.49 -7.02 -16.05
C VAL A 206 -1.22 -7.86 -16.19
N ALA A 207 -0.86 -8.65 -15.18
CA ALA A 207 0.32 -9.51 -15.22
C ALA A 207 0.24 -10.58 -16.33
N ILE A 208 -0.95 -11.15 -16.57
CA ILE A 208 -1.19 -12.14 -17.62
C ILE A 208 -1.30 -11.47 -19.00
N ARG A 209 -2.02 -10.35 -19.10
CA ARG A 209 -2.34 -9.71 -20.38
C ARG A 209 -1.16 -8.90 -20.96
N TYR A 210 -0.30 -8.35 -20.11
CA TYR A 210 0.81 -7.48 -20.49
C TYR A 210 2.17 -7.98 -19.97
N PRO A 211 2.64 -9.16 -20.42
CA PRO A 211 3.96 -9.68 -20.04
C PRO A 211 5.11 -8.77 -20.50
N LYS A 212 4.86 -7.83 -21.43
CA LYS A 212 5.82 -6.80 -21.83
C LYS A 212 6.27 -5.91 -20.66
N VAL A 213 5.39 -5.63 -19.68
CA VAL A 213 5.74 -4.84 -18.48
C VAL A 213 6.74 -5.60 -17.60
N ARG A 214 6.74 -6.93 -17.64
CA ARG A 214 7.64 -7.80 -16.87
C ARG A 214 9.09 -7.79 -17.39
N ASN A 215 9.28 -7.43 -18.65
CA ASN A 215 10.57 -7.43 -19.35
C ASN A 215 11.16 -6.02 -19.54
N LEU A 216 10.53 -4.99 -18.97
CA LEU A 216 11.09 -3.64 -18.80
C LEU A 216 12.04 -3.60 -17.59
#